data_AF-A0A943NIJ7-F1
#
_entry.id   AF-A0A943NIJ7-F1
#
_cell.length_a   1.000
_cell.length_b   1.000
_cell.length_c   1.000
_cell.angle_alpha   90.00
_cell.angle_beta   90.00
_cell.angle_gamma   90.00
#
_symmetry.space_group_name_H-M   'P 1'
#
loop_
_entity.id
_entity.type
_entity.pdbx_description
1 polymer ?
#
loop_
_entity_poly.entity_id
_entity_poly.type
_entity_poly.pdbx_seq_one_letter_code
_entity_poly.pdbx_strand_id
1 'polypeptide(L)' 'ERYLDLGYAVRAALVDAGVRASAIEEVTDSTASTTERFFSYRAEHGKCGRHAAVAYMASK' A
#
# COMPACT_ATOMS: atom_id res chain seq x y z
N GLU A 1 20.83 -2.24 8.68
CA GLU A 1 19.42 -1.78 8.74
C GLU A 1 18.47 -2.97 8.76
N ARG A 2 17.26 -2.82 9.30
CA ARG A 2 16.20 -3.83 9.21
C ARG A 2 15.19 -3.32 8.18
N TYR A 3 15.14 -3.97 7.02
CA TYR A 3 14.14 -3.66 6.00
C TYR A 3 12.90 -4.53 6.27
N LEU A 4 11.73 -3.90 6.28
CA LEU A 4 10.44 -4.57 6.38
C LEU A 4 9.72 -4.38 5.07
N ASP A 5 9.38 -5.49 4.39
CA ASP A 5 8.47 -5.49 3.26
C ASP A 5 7.04 -5.57 3.79
N LEU A 6 6.39 -4.41 3.90
CA LEU A 6 5.02 -4.30 4.38
C LEU A 6 4.02 -4.86 3.35
N GLY A 7 4.33 -4.78 2.05
CA GLY A 7 3.52 -5.38 0.99
C GLY A 7 3.43 -6.89 1.17
N TYR A 8 4.59 -7.55 1.34
CA TYR A 8 4.65 -8.98 1.64
C TYR A 8 3.87 -9.34 2.91
N ALA A 9 4.04 -8.58 4.00
CA ALA A 9 3.33 -8.84 5.25
C ALA A 9 1.81 -8.80 5.07
N VAL A 10 1.29 -7.82 4.32
CA VAL A 10 -0.15 -7.74 3.99
C VAL A 10 -0.60 -8.90 3.11
N ARG A 11 0.15 -9.22 2.04
CA ARG A 11 -0.17 -10.36 1.16
C ARG A 11 -0.21 -11.67 1.94
N ALA A 12 0.75 -11.91 2.82
CA ALA A 12 0.79 -13.09 3.67
C ALA A 12 -0.42 -13.18 4.60
N ALA A 13 -0.80 -12.07 5.25
CA ALA A 13 -1.97 -12.01 6.12
C ALA A 13 -3.29 -12.25 5.35
N LEU A 14 -3.42 -11.74 4.13
CA LEU A 14 -4.61 -11.99 3.29
C LEU A 14 -4.72 -13.46 2.88
N VAL A 15 -3.62 -14.10 2.50
CA VAL A 15 -3.60 -15.52 2.16
C VAL A 15 -3.95 -16.38 3.37
N ASP A 16 -3.39 -16.07 4.55
CA ASP A 16 -3.73 -16.75 5.81
C ASP A 16 -5.22 -16.63 6.15
N ALA A 17 -5.83 -15.47 5.85
CA ALA A 17 -7.28 -15.25 5.98
C ALA A 17 -8.13 -15.95 4.91
N GLY A 18 -7.52 -16.69 3.97
CA GLY A 18 -8.21 -17.47 2.94
C GLY A 18 -8.42 -16.77 1.60
N VAL A 19 -7.85 -15.58 1.39
CA VAL A 19 -7.84 -14.92 0.07
C VAL A 19 -6.92 -15.70 -0.86
N ARG A 20 -7.40 -16.05 -2.06
CA ARG A 20 -6.54 -16.70 -3.05
C ARG A 20 -5.43 -15.75 -3.47
N ALA A 21 -4.18 -16.21 -3.45
CA ALA A 21 -3.03 -15.41 -3.86
C ALA A 21 -3.20 -14.84 -5.29
N SER A 22 -3.82 -15.60 -6.19
CA SER A 22 -4.12 -15.18 -7.57
C SER A 22 -5.20 -14.11 -7.69
N ALA A 23 -5.85 -13.73 -6.59
CA ALA A 23 -6.87 -12.68 -6.53
C ALA A 23 -6.36 -11.42 -5.79
N ILE A 24 -5.07 -11.39 -5.43
CA ILE A 24 -4.43 -10.26 -4.75
C ILE A 24 -3.66 -9.46 -5.81
N GLU A 25 -4.08 -8.22 -5.99
CA GLU A 25 -3.38 -7.23 -6.81
C GLU A 25 -2.79 -6.14 -5.90
N GLU A 26 -1.65 -5.59 -6.29
CA GLU A 26 -0.92 -4.60 -5.50
C GLU A 26 -0.28 -3.53 -6.39
N VAL A 27 -0.25 -2.30 -5.88
CA VAL A 27 0.62 -1.24 -6.42
C VAL A 27 1.99 -1.39 -5.78
N THR A 28 3.00 -1.76 -6.58
CA THR A 28 4.35 -2.05 -6.09
C THR A 28 5.21 -0.81 -5.85
N ASP A 29 4.73 0.38 -6.26
CA ASP A 29 5.42 1.65 -6.03
C ASP A 29 5.55 1.95 -4.52
N SER A 30 6.76 2.29 -4.07
CA SER A 30 6.99 2.75 -2.70
C SER A 30 6.71 4.24 -2.60
N THR A 31 5.85 4.63 -1.66
CA THR A 31 5.57 6.06 -1.40
C THR A 31 6.83 6.84 -1.06
N ALA A 32 7.82 6.21 -0.41
CA ALA A 32 9.08 6.86 -0.05
C ALA A 32 10.05 7.07 -1.21
N SER A 33 9.96 6.27 -2.30
CA SER A 33 10.83 6.42 -3.47
C SER A 33 10.15 7.11 -4.65
N THR A 34 8.87 7.44 -4.54
CA THR A 34 8.01 7.94 -5.63
C THR A 34 7.23 9.18 -5.15
N THR A 35 7.95 10.12 -4.52
CA THR A 35 7.37 11.30 -3.86
C THR A 35 6.76 12.32 -4.83
N GLU A 36 7.07 12.22 -6.12
CA GLU A 36 6.45 12.98 -7.20
C GLU A 36 4.99 12.59 -7.45
N ARG A 37 4.59 11.40 -7.00
CA ARG A 37 3.22 10.86 -7.13
C ARG A 37 2.52 10.71 -5.78
N PHE A 38 3.29 10.51 -4.71
CA PHE A 38 2.77 10.19 -3.39
C PHE A 38 3.38 11.07 -2.28
N PHE A 39 2.54 11.63 -1.40
CA PHE A 39 2.95 11.96 -0.03
C PHE A 39 3.55 10.76 0.71
N SER A 40 4.67 10.98 1.39
CA SER A 40 5.37 10.00 2.21
C SER A 40 5.85 10.62 3.51
N TYR A 41 5.22 10.23 4.62
CA TYR A 41 5.60 10.71 5.95
C TYR A 41 7.07 10.44 6.29
N ARG A 42 7.62 9.29 5.86
CA ARG A 42 9.01 8.91 6.11
C ARG A 42 9.99 9.73 5.25
N ALA A 43 9.69 9.91 3.97
CA ALA A 43 10.57 10.65 3.07
C ALA A 43 10.48 12.19 3.27
N GLU A 44 9.31 12.69 3.69
CA GLU A 44 9.05 14.11 3.94
C GLU A 44 9.21 14.51 5.42
N HIS A 45 9.99 13.72 6.18
CA HIS A 45 10.41 14.05 7.55
C HIS A 45 9.27 14.45 8.50
N GLY A 46 8.14 13.75 8.37
CA GLY A 46 7.01 13.86 9.29
C GLY A 46 5.98 14.94 8.97
N LYS A 47 6.15 15.72 7.90
CA LYS A 47 5.18 16.75 7.49
C LYS A 47 4.82 16.63 6.01
N CYS A 48 3.67 16.01 5.74
CA CYS A 48 3.14 15.82 4.40
C CYS A 48 1.60 15.77 4.39
N GLY A 49 0.99 15.77 3.20
CA GLY A 49 -0.42 15.45 3.02
C GLY A 49 -0.76 13.98 3.29
N ARG A 50 -1.98 13.56 2.94
CA ARG A 50 -2.43 12.16 3.04
C ARG A 50 -3.20 11.77 1.78
N HIS A 51 -3.03 10.53 1.33
CA HIS A 51 -3.89 9.95 0.29
C HIS A 51 -5.07 9.21 0.91
N ALA A 52 -6.09 8.99 0.10
CA ALA A 52 -7.16 8.06 0.38
C ALA A 52 -7.13 6.94 -0.66
N ALA A 53 -7.35 5.70 -0.21
CA ALA A 53 -7.72 4.59 -1.08
C ALA A 53 -9.24 4.39 -0.92
N VAL A 54 -9.98 4.42 -2.03
CA VAL A 54 -11.45 4.35 -2.01
C VAL A 54 -11.90 3.26 -2.98
N ALA A 55 -12.79 2.39 -2.51
CA ALA A 55 -13.52 1.44 -3.33
C ALA A 55 -15.02 1.76 -3.21
N TYR A 56 -15.73 1.79 -4.34
CA TYR A 56 -17.17 1.99 -4.36
C TYR A 56 -17.81 1.06 -5.39
N MET A 57 -19.07 0.70 -5.14
CA MET A 57 -19.91 0.04 -6.13
C MET A 57 -20.85 1.10 -6.71
N ALA A 58 -20.77 1.34 -8.02
CA ALA A 58 -21.73 2.20 -8.68
C ALA A 58 -23.11 1.54 -8.68
N SER A 59 -24.16 2.29 -8.32
CA SER A 59 -25.53 1.88 -8.66
C SER A 59 -25.73 1.99 -10.16
N LYS A 60 -26.56 1.10 -10.72
CA LYS A 60 -27.16 1.33 -12.03
C LYS A 60 -28.17 2.47 -11.95
#